data_AF-A0A341B3E2-F1
#
_entry.id   AF-A0A341B3E2-F1
#
_cell.length_a   1.000
_cell.length_b   1.000
_cell.length_c   1.000
_cell.angle_alpha   90.00
_cell.angle_beta   90.00
_cell.angle_gamma   90.00
#
_symmetry.space_group_name_H-M   'P 1'
#
loop_
_entity.id
_entity.type
_entity.pdbx_description
1 polymer ?
#
loop_
_entity_poly.entity_id
_entity_poly.type
_entity_poly.pdbx_seq_one_letter_code
_entity_poly.pdbx_strand_id
1 'polypeptide(L)'
;MKKLRKTRANQLDKFFKDRLLPDKDFRAQVNEAIHIICSFLKERCFRGASHPVRVSQVVKGGSSGKGTTLKGLSDADLVVFVASLTSFQEQLQHRRGFIKEIRRQLDACQREETFEVEFEVQKW
;
A
#
# COMPACT_ATOMS: atom_id res chain seq x y z
N MET A 1 -7.35 21.89 21.43
CA MET A 1 -8.01 21.07 20.37
C MET A 1 -9.31 20.45 20.89
N LYS A 2 -10.41 20.52 20.13
CA LYS A 2 -11.69 19.89 20.49
C LYS A 2 -11.62 18.38 20.20
N LYS A 3 -11.85 17.54 21.22
CA LYS A 3 -11.84 16.08 21.09
C LYS A 3 -13.21 15.58 20.62
N LEU A 4 -13.26 14.50 19.84
CA LEU A 4 -14.51 13.89 19.34
C LEU A 4 -15.54 13.67 20.46
N ARG A 5 -15.11 13.15 21.61
CA ARG A 5 -15.94 12.93 22.81
C ARG A 5 -16.63 14.18 23.38
N LYS A 6 -16.19 15.38 22.98
CA LYS A 6 -16.74 16.68 23.41
C LYS A 6 -17.48 17.40 22.27
N THR A 7 -17.69 16.74 21.14
CA THR A 7 -18.41 17.30 19.99
C THR A 7 -19.89 16.98 20.12
N ARG A 8 -20.75 18.01 20.04
CA ARG A 8 -22.20 17.82 20.02
C ARG A 8 -22.62 17.12 18.73
N ALA A 9 -23.71 16.34 18.76
CA ALA A 9 -24.17 15.56 17.61
C ALA A 9 -24.34 16.41 16.33
N ASN A 10 -24.95 17.59 16.46
CA ASN A 10 -25.14 18.53 15.35
C ASN A 10 -23.85 19.20 14.81
N GLN A 11 -22.69 18.91 15.40
CA GLN A 11 -21.39 19.43 14.97
C GLN A 11 -20.46 18.34 14.44
N LEU A 12 -20.94 17.08 14.35
CA LEU A 12 -20.13 15.96 13.89
C LEU A 12 -19.67 16.10 12.44
N ASP A 13 -20.52 16.60 11.54
CA ASP A 13 -20.14 16.82 10.14
C ASP A 13 -19.01 17.84 10.00
N LYS A 14 -19.09 18.94 10.76
CA LYS A 14 -18.02 19.94 10.80
C LYS A 14 -16.75 19.35 11.38
N PHE A 15 -16.85 18.57 12.45
CA PHE A 15 -15.70 17.88 13.02
C PHE A 15 -15.06 16.92 12.01
N PHE A 16 -15.88 16.17 11.25
CA PHE A 16 -15.39 15.26 10.22
C PHE A 16 -14.64 16.01 9.12
N LYS A 17 -15.24 17.08 8.56
CA LYS A 17 -14.60 17.91 7.53
C LYS A 17 -13.29 18.53 8.01
N ASP A 18 -13.27 19.08 9.21
CA ASP A 18 -12.12 19.83 9.73
C ASP A 18 -10.98 18.93 10.19
N ARG A 19 -11.26 17.67 10.58
CA ARG A 19 -10.30 16.80 11.30
C ARG A 19 -10.00 15.47 10.63
N LEU A 20 -11.00 14.87 9.98
CA LEU A 20 -10.95 13.48 9.55
C LEU A 20 -10.90 13.34 8.04
N LEU A 21 -11.48 14.29 7.29
CA LEU A 21 -11.46 14.26 5.84
C LEU A 21 -9.99 14.27 5.35
N PRO A 22 -9.58 13.26 4.58
CA PRO A 22 -8.22 13.18 4.08
C PRO A 22 -7.96 14.35 3.13
N ASP A 23 -6.72 14.83 3.15
CA ASP A 23 -6.26 15.86 2.24
C ASP A 23 -6.32 15.33 0.80
N LYS A 24 -6.98 16.07 -0.10
CA LYS A 24 -7.20 15.64 -1.49
C LYS A 24 -5.88 15.50 -2.23
N ASP A 25 -4.94 16.42 -1.98
CA ASP A 25 -3.66 16.46 -2.68
C ASP A 25 -2.80 15.30 -2.20
N PHE A 26 -2.65 15.15 -0.88
CA PHE A 26 -1.95 14.00 -0.30
C PHE A 26 -2.54 12.66 -0.78
N ARG A 27 -3.87 12.54 -0.88
CA ARG A 27 -4.51 11.33 -1.39
C ARG A 27 -4.15 11.05 -2.85
N ALA A 28 -4.05 12.09 -3.68
CA ALA A 28 -3.60 11.93 -5.07
C ALA A 28 -2.15 11.43 -5.11
N GLN A 29 -1.26 12.05 -4.34
CA GLN A 29 0.16 11.67 -4.25
C GLN A 29 0.36 10.23 -3.76
N VAL A 30 -0.40 9.80 -2.75
CA VAL A 30 -0.38 8.41 -2.27
C VAL A 30 -0.89 7.44 -3.33
N ASN A 31 -1.96 7.78 -4.06
CA ASN A 31 -2.46 6.92 -5.13
C ASN A 31 -1.44 6.78 -6.25
N GLU A 32 -0.72 7.86 -6.59
CA GLU A 32 0.34 7.84 -7.59
C GLU A 32 1.52 6.98 -7.12
N ALA A 33 1.98 7.15 -5.88
CA ALA A 33 3.02 6.31 -5.29
C ALA A 33 2.64 4.81 -5.33
N ILE A 34 1.39 4.49 -4.97
CA ILE A 34 0.87 3.12 -5.07
C ILE A 34 0.88 2.63 -6.51
N HIS A 35 0.49 3.47 -7.48
CA HIS A 35 0.50 3.11 -8.89
C HIS A 35 1.91 2.75 -9.36
N ILE A 36 2.90 3.60 -9.08
CA ILE A 36 4.32 3.37 -9.37
C ILE A 36 4.79 2.04 -8.78
N ILE A 37 4.56 1.83 -7.48
CA ILE A 37 4.97 0.59 -6.78
C ILE A 37 4.31 -0.64 -7.42
N CYS A 38 3.01 -0.57 -7.72
CA CYS A 38 2.28 -1.68 -8.32
C CYS A 38 2.80 -2.03 -9.72
N SER A 39 3.06 -1.02 -10.55
CA SER A 39 3.60 -1.20 -11.90
C SER A 39 5.02 -1.78 -11.84
N PHE A 40 5.88 -1.24 -10.98
CA PHE A 40 7.24 -1.75 -10.76
C PHE A 40 7.25 -3.22 -10.33
N LEU A 41 6.40 -3.59 -9.35
CA LEU A 41 6.31 -4.97 -8.89
C LEU A 41 5.75 -5.91 -9.95
N LYS A 42 4.74 -5.50 -10.73
CA LYS A 42 4.19 -6.31 -11.83
C LYS A 42 5.23 -6.57 -12.90
N GLU A 43 6.00 -5.55 -13.24
CA GLU A 43 6.93 -5.62 -14.33
C GLU A 43 8.21 -6.35 -13.94
N ARG A 44 8.83 -5.97 -12.81
CA ARG A 44 10.22 -6.35 -12.49
C ARG A 44 10.35 -7.43 -11.44
N CYS A 45 9.35 -7.58 -10.56
CA CYS A 45 9.43 -8.55 -9.47
C CYS A 45 9.51 -9.97 -10.03
N PHE A 46 10.48 -10.74 -9.54
CA PHE A 46 10.77 -12.12 -9.96
C PHE A 46 11.29 -12.33 -11.40
N ARG A 47 11.62 -11.28 -12.17
CA ARG A 47 12.22 -11.44 -13.52
C ARG A 47 13.50 -12.29 -13.55
N GLY A 48 14.26 -12.31 -12.45
CA GLY A 48 15.49 -13.09 -12.31
C GLY A 48 15.34 -14.42 -11.59
N ALA A 49 14.10 -14.88 -11.34
CA ALA A 49 13.86 -16.15 -10.68
C ALA A 49 14.26 -17.33 -11.60
N SER A 50 14.76 -18.42 -11.02
CA SER A 50 15.13 -19.64 -11.76
C SER A 50 13.93 -20.36 -12.39
N HIS A 51 12.70 -20.00 -11.98
CA HIS A 51 11.45 -20.55 -12.48
C HIS A 51 10.48 -19.39 -12.82
N PRO A 52 9.52 -19.57 -13.74
CA PRO A 52 8.59 -18.52 -14.17
C PRO A 52 7.62 -18.09 -13.06
N VAL A 53 8.08 -17.23 -12.16
CA VAL A 53 7.28 -16.58 -11.13
C VAL A 53 6.91 -15.20 -11.64
N ARG A 54 5.63 -14.84 -11.61
CA ARG A 54 5.15 -13.52 -12.03
C ARG A 54 4.14 -12.99 -11.04
N VAL A 55 4.15 -11.68 -10.85
CA VAL A 55 3.06 -10.98 -10.17
C VAL A 55 1.89 -10.87 -11.15
N SER A 56 0.78 -11.56 -10.88
CA SER A 56 -0.39 -11.51 -11.75
C SER A 56 -1.20 -10.24 -11.52
N GLN A 57 -1.38 -9.86 -10.25
CA GLN A 57 -2.19 -8.72 -9.85
C GLN A 57 -1.62 -8.07 -8.58
N VAL A 58 -1.84 -6.77 -8.45
CA VAL A 58 -1.62 -6.04 -7.20
C VAL A 58 -2.89 -5.27 -6.91
N VAL A 59 -3.44 -5.45 -5.72
CA VAL A 59 -4.73 -4.88 -5.30
C VAL A 59 -4.54 -3.98 -4.09
N LYS A 60 -5.11 -2.78 -4.12
CA LYS A 60 -5.19 -1.88 -2.97
C LYS A 60 -6.30 -2.32 -2.03
N GLY A 61 -5.93 -2.80 -0.86
CA GLY A 61 -6.81 -3.16 0.25
C GLY A 61 -6.97 -2.03 1.27
N GLY A 62 -7.44 -2.40 2.45
CA GLY A 62 -7.49 -1.48 3.59
C GLY A 62 -8.45 -0.31 3.46
N SER A 63 -8.25 0.70 4.31
CA SER A 63 -9.02 1.95 4.31
C SER A 63 -8.88 2.70 2.99
N SER A 64 -7.68 2.67 2.42
CA SER A 64 -7.33 3.30 1.16
C SER A 64 -8.05 2.67 -0.04
N GLY A 65 -8.21 1.34 -0.05
CA GLY A 65 -9.01 0.61 -1.05
C GLY A 65 -10.52 0.85 -0.91
N LYS A 66 -11.01 0.97 0.32
CA LYS A 66 -12.45 1.14 0.62
C LYS A 66 -12.95 2.58 0.52
N GLY A 67 -12.06 3.56 0.40
CA GLY A 67 -12.42 4.98 0.38
C GLY A 67 -12.77 5.54 1.77
N THR A 68 -12.31 4.89 2.85
CA THR A 68 -12.56 5.30 4.24
C THR A 68 -11.32 5.86 4.94
N THR A 69 -10.34 6.32 4.17
CA THR A 69 -9.11 6.97 4.64
C THR A 69 -9.41 8.16 5.55
N LEU A 70 -8.80 8.20 6.73
CA LEU A 70 -8.76 9.34 7.64
C LEU A 70 -7.45 10.13 7.49
N LYS A 71 -7.53 11.45 7.64
CA LYS A 71 -6.37 12.35 7.57
C LYS A 71 -5.24 11.92 8.51
N GLY A 72 -4.05 11.70 7.94
CA GLY A 72 -2.80 11.43 8.68
C GLY A 72 -2.74 10.11 9.44
N LEU A 73 -3.73 9.23 9.30
CA LEU A 73 -3.85 7.97 10.07
C LEU A 73 -4.16 6.76 9.19
N SER A 74 -3.96 6.87 7.89
CA SER A 74 -4.38 5.82 6.96
C SER A 74 -3.22 5.11 6.34
N ASP A 75 -3.25 3.80 6.51
CA ASP A 75 -2.36 2.88 5.81
C ASP A 75 -2.94 2.49 4.44
N ALA A 76 -2.07 2.12 3.52
CA ALA A 76 -2.44 1.48 2.27
C ALA A 76 -1.94 0.03 2.29
N ASP A 77 -2.88 -0.91 2.31
CA ASP A 77 -2.55 -2.32 2.20
C ASP A 77 -2.42 -2.70 0.72
N LEU A 78 -1.32 -3.34 0.33
CA LEU A 78 -1.15 -3.88 -1.00
C LEU A 78 -1.12 -5.41 -0.94
N VAL A 79 -2.01 -6.05 -1.68
CA VAL A 79 -2.04 -7.51 -1.84
C VAL A 79 -1.43 -7.86 -3.19
N VAL A 80 -0.28 -8.54 -3.15
CA VAL A 80 0.46 -8.98 -4.33
C VAL A 80 0.13 -10.44 -4.63
N PHE A 81 -0.54 -10.69 -5.74
CA PHE A 81 -0.86 -12.04 -6.21
C PHE A 81 0.28 -12.57 -7.07
N VAL A 82 0.77 -13.77 -6.74
CA VAL A 82 1.86 -14.44 -7.44
C VAL A 82 1.30 -15.65 -8.19
N ALA A 83 1.47 -15.68 -9.51
CA ALA A 83 0.82 -16.65 -10.39
C ALA A 83 1.26 -18.11 -10.15
N SER A 84 2.46 -18.32 -9.59
CA SER A 84 3.02 -19.66 -9.34
C SER A 84 2.54 -20.29 -8.05
N LEU A 85 1.76 -19.59 -7.21
CA LEU A 85 1.17 -20.15 -6.00
C LEU A 85 -0.12 -20.88 -6.37
N THR A 86 -0.17 -22.20 -6.16
CA THR A 86 -1.30 -23.05 -6.52
C THR A 86 -2.16 -23.44 -5.31
N SER A 87 -1.63 -23.27 -4.09
CA SER A 87 -2.37 -23.54 -2.85
C SER A 87 -2.03 -22.56 -1.73
N PHE A 88 -2.93 -22.45 -0.75
CA PHE A 88 -2.69 -21.69 0.47
C PHE A 88 -1.52 -22.27 1.30
N GLN A 89 -1.31 -23.58 1.24
CA GLN A 89 -0.21 -24.23 1.94
C GLN A 89 1.14 -23.82 1.34
N GLU A 90 1.26 -23.77 0.01
CA GLU A 90 2.47 -23.26 -0.67
C GLU A 90 2.73 -21.80 -0.31
N GLN A 91 1.68 -20.98 -0.24
CA GLN A 91 1.81 -19.59 0.20
C GLN A 91 2.44 -19.54 1.59
N LEU A 92 1.95 -20.33 2.55
CA LEU A 92 2.50 -20.36 3.92
C LEU A 92 3.96 -20.84 3.96
N GLN A 93 4.30 -21.87 3.19
CA GLN A 93 5.65 -22.45 3.16
C GLN A 93 6.67 -21.50 2.54
N HIS A 94 6.31 -20.79 1.47
CA HIS A 94 7.25 -19.96 0.70
C HIS A 94 7.14 -18.46 0.98
N ARG A 95 6.20 -18.03 1.85
CA ARG A 95 5.92 -16.63 2.18
C ARG A 95 7.17 -15.80 2.45
N ARG A 96 8.11 -16.34 3.23
CA ARG A 96 9.36 -15.63 3.60
C ARG A 96 10.21 -15.29 2.38
N GLY A 97 10.32 -16.22 1.43
CA GLY A 97 11.07 -16.02 0.19
C GLY A 97 10.45 -14.92 -0.67
N PHE A 98 9.12 -14.98 -0.86
CA PHE A 98 8.39 -13.96 -1.61
C PHE A 98 8.50 -12.57 -0.97
N ILE A 99 8.33 -12.46 0.36
CA ILE A 99 8.47 -11.19 1.07
C ILE A 99 9.88 -10.62 0.93
N LYS A 100 10.93 -11.46 1.02
CA LYS A 100 12.31 -11.02 0.84
C LYS A 100 12.56 -10.45 -0.55
N GLU A 101 12.03 -11.11 -1.59
CA GLU A 101 12.17 -10.62 -2.96
C GLU A 101 11.37 -9.34 -3.20
N ILE A 102 10.11 -9.29 -2.74
CA ILE A 102 9.29 -8.07 -2.83
C ILE A 102 10.01 -6.89 -2.15
N ARG A 103 10.58 -7.10 -0.97
CA ARG A 103 11.36 -6.07 -0.27
C ARG A 103 12.57 -5.60 -1.06
N ARG A 104 13.33 -6.53 -1.65
CA ARG A 104 14.46 -6.19 -2.54
C ARG A 104 14.02 -5.31 -3.72
N GLN A 105 12.86 -5.61 -4.30
CA GLN A 105 12.30 -4.85 -5.41
C GLN A 105 11.74 -3.50 -4.96
N LEU A 106 11.15 -3.40 -3.77
CA LEU A 106 10.76 -2.11 -3.18
C LEU A 106 11.98 -1.23 -2.91
N ASP A 107 13.07 -1.78 -2.39
CA ASP A 107 14.34 -1.06 -2.22
C ASP A 107 14.90 -0.56 -3.56
N ALA A 108 14.71 -1.32 -4.65
CA ALA A 108 15.12 -0.91 -6.00
C ALA A 108 14.20 0.19 -6.54
N CYS A 109 12.88 0.04 -6.39
CA CYS A 109 11.88 1.02 -6.75
C CYS A 109 12.12 2.36 -6.04
N GLN A 110 12.44 2.34 -4.74
CA GLN A 110 12.77 3.55 -3.97
C GLN A 110 14.00 4.29 -4.51
N ARG A 111 14.97 3.57 -5.10
CA ARG A 111 16.17 4.18 -5.68
C ARG A 111 16.00 4.65 -7.12
N GLU A 112 15.12 4.00 -7.87
CA GLU A 112 14.99 4.20 -9.32
C GLU A 112 13.81 5.11 -9.69
N GLU A 113 12.78 5.19 -8.85
CA GLU A 113 11.58 5.99 -9.09
C GLU A 113 11.55 7.25 -8.21
N THR A 114 10.78 8.25 -8.64
CA THR A 114 10.56 9.49 -7.88
C THR A 114 9.18 9.47 -7.25
N PHE A 115 9.11 9.82 -5.96
CA PHE A 115 7.87 9.88 -5.18
C PHE A 115 7.63 11.28 -4.65
N GLU A 116 6.38 11.75 -4.71
CA GLU A 116 5.95 13.00 -4.07
C GLU A 116 5.64 12.83 -2.58
N VAL A 117 5.68 11.58 -2.09
CA VAL A 117 5.51 11.23 -0.68
C VAL A 117 6.78 10.57 -0.16
N GLU A 118 6.99 10.65 1.15
CA GLU A 118 8.00 9.86 1.83
C GLU A 118 7.66 8.38 1.70
N PHE A 119 8.51 7.64 1.01
CA PHE A 119 8.39 6.20 0.84
C PHE A 119 9.59 5.54 1.51
N GLU A 120 9.34 4.75 2.54
CA GLU A 120 10.37 4.00 3.27
C GLU A 120 10.07 2.50 3.29
N VAL A 121 11.10 1.69 3.05
CA VAL A 121 11.01 0.23 3.14
C VAL A 121 11.42 -0.21 4.54
N GLN A 122 10.46 -0.72 5.32
CA GLN A 122 10.76 -1.14 6.69
C GLN A 122 11.69 -2.35 6.76
N LYS A 123 12.69 -2.25 7.65
CA LYS A 123 13.66 -3.30 7.91
C LYS A 123 13.31 -4.06 9.17
N TRP A 124 12.63 -5.19 9.00
CA TRP A 124 12.37 -6.21 10.02
C TRP A 124 13.46 -7.27 9.96
#